data_AF-A0A3D0EVA3-F1
#
_entry.id   AF-A0A3D0EVA3-F1
#
_cell.length_a   1.000
_cell.length_b   1.000
_cell.length_c   1.000
_cell.angle_alpha   90.00
_cell.angle_beta   90.00
_cell.angle_gamma   90.00
#
_symmetry.space_group_name_H-M   'P 1'
#
loop_
_entity.id
_entity.type
_entity.pdbx_description
1 polymer ?
#
loop_
_entity_poly.entity_id
_entity_poly.type
_entity_poly.pdbx_seq_one_letter_code
_entity_poly.pdbx_strand_id
1 'polypeptide(L)'
;MMGFQDCLHEMKIPYGSDEAVAFADESTEAVCYYAYLSSTNLAEERGRYSTFDGSLWSKGILPIDSIELLEKERGGYLEVDRKKSLDWDQLRARIQSVGMRNSNCVAIAPTATIANIIGVSASIEPTYQNLYVKSNLSGEFTVTNGYLVNDLKKYGLWDDVMISDLKYFDGALSKIDRIPAELRSVYATAFEMDPVWLVECASRRQKWIDQAQSLNIYMAGVSGKKLDDIYKLAWHRGLKTTYYLRTMGATSAEKSTVAAGQLNAVSSSMESVEPKFCVIDDPECEACQ
;
A
#
# COMPACT_ATOMS: atom_id res chain seq x y z
N MET A 1 -4.15 7.86 -7.84
CA MET A 1 -5.14 7.46 -6.82
C MET A 1 -4.46 7.50 -5.46
N MET A 2 -5.20 7.76 -4.38
CA MET A 2 -4.76 7.68 -2.98
C MET A 2 -5.98 7.42 -2.09
N GLY A 3 -5.78 6.98 -0.86
CA GLY A 3 -6.86 6.61 0.05
C GLY A 3 -7.50 5.25 -0.25
N PHE A 4 -6.79 4.36 -0.96
CA PHE A 4 -7.34 3.03 -1.30
C PHE A 4 -7.67 2.21 -0.04
N GLN A 5 -6.76 2.21 0.93
CA GLN A 5 -6.97 1.53 2.22
C GLN A 5 -8.13 2.16 3.03
N ASP A 6 -8.29 3.49 2.99
CA ASP A 6 -9.41 4.17 3.62
C ASP A 6 -10.75 3.70 3.04
N CYS A 7 -10.85 3.58 1.72
CA CYS A 7 -12.05 3.03 1.08
C CYS A 7 -12.35 1.61 1.59
N LEU A 8 -11.34 0.76 1.69
CA LEU A 8 -11.50 -0.59 2.23
C LEU A 8 -11.95 -0.57 3.71
N HIS A 9 -11.39 0.30 4.54
CA HIS A 9 -11.81 0.46 5.94
C HIS A 9 -13.26 0.95 6.08
N GLU A 10 -13.69 1.88 5.22
CA GLU A 10 -15.08 2.37 5.21
C GLU A 10 -16.05 1.28 4.77
N MET A 11 -15.67 0.47 3.79
CA MET A 11 -16.46 -0.67 3.29
C MET A 11 -16.38 -1.91 4.18
N LYS A 12 -15.54 -1.90 5.22
CA LYS A 12 -15.24 -3.07 6.08
C LYS A 12 -14.70 -4.27 5.29
N ILE A 13 -13.89 -3.99 4.27
CA ILE A 13 -13.24 -5.02 3.46
C ILE A 13 -11.79 -5.20 3.93
N PRO A 14 -11.37 -6.42 4.32
CA PRO A 14 -9.96 -6.75 4.52
C PRO A 14 -9.17 -6.59 3.23
N TYR A 15 -8.00 -5.95 3.24
CA TYR A 15 -7.18 -5.85 2.02
C TYR A 15 -6.74 -7.26 1.53
N GLY A 16 -6.50 -8.19 2.45
CA GLY A 16 -6.18 -9.58 2.12
C GLY A 16 -7.38 -10.44 1.73
N SER A 17 -8.22 -9.97 0.80
CA SER A 17 -9.47 -10.65 0.41
C SER A 17 -9.78 -10.53 -1.09
N ASP A 18 -10.65 -11.42 -1.58
CA ASP A 18 -11.15 -11.37 -2.96
C ASP A 18 -12.01 -10.12 -3.19
N GLU A 19 -12.72 -9.64 -2.17
CA GLU A 19 -13.50 -8.40 -2.21
C GLU A 19 -12.59 -7.19 -2.46
N ALA A 20 -11.40 -7.15 -1.85
CA ALA A 20 -10.42 -6.09 -2.12
C ALA A 20 -9.83 -6.19 -3.54
N VAL A 21 -9.64 -7.40 -4.05
CA VAL A 21 -9.20 -7.64 -5.43
C VAL A 21 -10.26 -7.17 -6.43
N ALA A 22 -11.54 -7.46 -6.18
CA ALA A 22 -12.66 -6.98 -6.98
C ALA A 22 -12.78 -5.45 -6.93
N PHE A 23 -12.69 -4.86 -5.73
CA PHE A 23 -12.72 -3.41 -5.59
C PHE A 23 -11.53 -2.73 -6.29
N ALA A 24 -10.33 -3.30 -6.22
CA ALA A 24 -9.16 -2.81 -6.94
C ALA A 24 -9.39 -2.79 -8.46
N ASP A 25 -10.04 -3.83 -8.98
CA ASP A 25 -10.42 -3.96 -10.38
C ASP A 25 -11.42 -2.87 -10.79
N GLU A 26 -12.60 -2.87 -10.18
CA GLU A 26 -13.74 -2.02 -10.53
C GLU A 26 -13.43 -0.53 -10.38
N SER A 27 -12.79 -0.15 -9.26
CA SER A 27 -12.42 1.24 -9.01
C SER A 27 -11.42 1.77 -10.05
N THR A 28 -10.47 0.93 -10.47
CA THR A 28 -9.46 1.33 -11.45
C THR A 28 -10.00 1.27 -12.88
N GLU A 29 -10.89 0.33 -13.18
CA GLU A 29 -11.63 0.30 -14.45
C GLU A 29 -12.35 1.63 -14.67
N ALA A 30 -13.10 2.09 -13.67
CA ALA A 30 -13.81 3.36 -13.72
C ALA A 30 -12.86 4.56 -13.90
N VAL A 31 -11.79 4.65 -13.09
CA VAL A 31 -10.81 5.74 -13.20
C VAL A 31 -10.17 5.80 -14.59
N CYS A 32 -9.74 4.66 -15.13
CA CYS A 32 -9.12 4.59 -16.45
C CYS A 32 -10.12 4.91 -17.56
N TYR A 33 -11.33 4.36 -17.51
CA TYR A 33 -12.38 4.63 -18.48
C TYR A 33 -12.65 6.14 -18.62
N TYR A 34 -12.88 6.82 -17.50
CA TYR A 34 -13.15 8.25 -17.50
C TYR A 34 -11.92 9.10 -17.82
N ALA A 35 -10.71 8.65 -17.47
CA ALA A 35 -9.48 9.33 -17.87
C ALA A 35 -9.31 9.32 -19.41
N TYR A 36 -9.53 8.18 -20.05
CA TYR A 36 -9.43 8.05 -21.50
C TYR A 36 -10.56 8.78 -22.24
N LEU A 37 -11.79 8.71 -21.72
CA LEU A 37 -12.89 9.51 -22.23
C LEU A 37 -12.58 11.01 -22.15
N SER A 38 -12.04 11.47 -21.03
CA SER A 38 -11.65 12.88 -20.84
C SER A 38 -10.55 13.31 -21.80
N SER A 39 -9.54 12.46 -22.02
CA SER A 39 -8.49 12.74 -23.00
C SER A 39 -9.05 12.81 -24.43
N THR A 40 -10.06 12.01 -24.74
CA THR A 40 -10.76 12.07 -26.03
C THR A 40 -11.58 13.36 -26.18
N ASN A 41 -12.30 13.78 -25.14
CA ASN A 41 -13.03 15.05 -25.14
C ASN A 41 -12.09 16.25 -25.34
N LEU A 42 -10.91 16.22 -24.72
CA LEU A 42 -9.89 17.24 -24.95
C LEU A 42 -9.30 17.20 -26.37
N ALA A 43 -9.28 16.04 -27.02
CA ALA A 43 -8.83 15.93 -28.40
C ALA A 43 -9.86 16.55 -29.37
N GLU A 44 -11.14 16.43 -29.07
CA GLU A 44 -12.23 17.10 -29.81
C GLU A 44 -12.09 18.63 -29.73
N GLU A 45 -11.79 19.17 -28.54
CA GLU A 45 -11.63 20.61 -28.31
C GLU A 45 -10.31 21.16 -28.87
N ARG A 46 -9.20 20.43 -28.70
CA ARG A 46 -7.82 20.97 -28.85
C ARG A 46 -6.99 20.27 -29.92
N GLY A 47 -7.55 19.28 -30.60
CA GLY A 47 -6.82 18.37 -31.47
C GLY A 47 -6.06 17.29 -30.72
N ARG A 48 -5.70 16.23 -31.45
CA ARG A 48 -4.96 15.06 -30.96
C ARG A 48 -3.50 15.43 -30.61
N TYR A 49 -2.82 14.60 -29.82
CA TYR A 49 -1.37 14.78 -29.66
C TYR A 49 -0.61 14.47 -30.96
N SER A 50 0.58 15.07 -31.14
CA SER A 50 1.31 15.10 -32.41
C SER A 50 1.70 13.73 -32.96
N THR A 51 1.89 12.73 -32.10
CA THR A 51 2.29 11.36 -32.47
C THR A 51 1.14 10.36 -32.29
N PHE A 52 -0.12 10.81 -32.41
CA PHE A 52 -1.29 9.95 -32.29
C PHE A 52 -1.35 8.88 -33.40
N ASP A 53 -1.12 9.28 -34.64
CA ASP A 53 -1.20 8.36 -35.78
C ASP A 53 -0.09 7.31 -35.69
N GLY A 54 -0.47 6.03 -35.72
CA GLY A 54 0.42 4.88 -35.55
C GLY A 54 0.52 4.34 -34.12
N SER A 55 0.01 5.08 -33.13
CA SER A 55 -0.09 4.63 -31.74
C SER A 55 -1.07 3.46 -31.56
N LEU A 56 -1.02 2.78 -30.42
CA LEU A 56 -2.00 1.76 -30.05
C LEU A 56 -3.43 2.33 -30.00
N TRP A 57 -3.61 3.57 -29.52
CA TRP A 57 -4.90 4.26 -29.51
C TRP A 57 -5.47 4.42 -30.92
N SER A 58 -4.66 4.87 -31.88
CA SER A 58 -5.10 5.00 -33.28
C SER A 58 -5.48 3.67 -33.93
N LYS A 59 -4.91 2.55 -33.44
CA LYS A 59 -5.20 1.18 -33.86
C LYS A 59 -6.38 0.56 -33.11
N GLY A 60 -7.00 1.29 -32.17
CA GLY A 60 -8.09 0.78 -31.34
C GLY A 60 -7.67 -0.31 -30.34
N ILE A 61 -6.39 -0.31 -29.94
CA ILE A 61 -5.83 -1.24 -28.94
C ILE A 61 -5.73 -0.48 -27.62
N LEU A 62 -6.62 -0.79 -26.68
CA LEU A 62 -6.66 -0.19 -25.34
C LEU A 62 -5.83 -1.03 -24.35
N PRO A 63 -5.58 -0.55 -23.11
CA PRO A 63 -4.79 -1.30 -22.14
C PRO A 63 -5.28 -2.74 -21.93
N ILE A 64 -6.59 -2.97 -21.88
CA ILE A 64 -7.17 -4.32 -21.72
C ILE A 64 -6.88 -5.23 -22.92
N ASP A 65 -6.84 -4.68 -24.14
CA ASP A 65 -6.51 -5.43 -25.35
C ASP A 65 -5.01 -5.71 -25.45
N SER A 66 -4.18 -4.80 -24.94
CA SER A 66 -2.71 -4.92 -25.00
C SER A 66 -2.20 -6.19 -24.30
N ILE A 67 -3.00 -6.77 -23.44
CA ILE A 67 -2.62 -7.97 -22.69
C ILE A 67 -2.73 -9.23 -23.55
N GLU A 68 -3.55 -9.24 -24.62
CA GLU A 68 -3.51 -10.33 -25.62
C GLU A 68 -2.17 -10.31 -26.36
N LEU A 69 -1.66 -9.11 -26.69
CA LEU A 69 -0.32 -8.97 -27.26
C LEU A 69 0.75 -9.49 -26.29
N LEU A 70 0.63 -9.14 -25.01
CA LEU A 70 1.55 -9.63 -23.98
C LEU A 70 1.51 -11.15 -23.85
N GLU A 71 0.33 -11.75 -23.90
CA GLU A 71 0.14 -13.21 -23.79
C GLU A 71 0.82 -13.94 -24.94
N LYS A 72 0.62 -13.44 -26.17
CA LYS A 72 1.24 -13.97 -27.38
C LYS A 72 2.77 -13.92 -27.31
N GLU A 73 3.32 -12.78 -26.91
CA GLU A 73 4.78 -12.60 -26.83
C GLU A 73 5.41 -13.41 -25.68
N ARG A 74 4.67 -13.66 -24.59
CA ARG A 74 5.18 -14.44 -23.44
C ARG A 74 5.09 -15.95 -23.60
N GLY A 75 4.31 -16.46 -24.56
CA GLY A 75 4.24 -17.88 -24.86
C GLY A 75 3.71 -18.75 -23.72
N GLY A 76 2.71 -18.27 -22.97
CA GLY A 76 2.00 -19.06 -21.94
C GLY A 76 2.33 -18.72 -20.49
N TYR A 77 3.25 -17.79 -20.23
CA TYR A 77 3.58 -17.33 -18.88
C TYR A 77 2.85 -16.05 -18.47
N LEU A 78 1.53 -16.05 -18.64
CA LEU A 78 0.68 -14.92 -18.29
C LEU A 78 -0.68 -15.41 -17.79
N GLU A 79 -1.05 -14.98 -16.60
CA GLU A 79 -2.33 -15.28 -15.98
C GLU A 79 -2.93 -13.95 -15.49
N VAL A 80 -3.81 -13.35 -16.28
CA VAL A 80 -4.44 -12.06 -15.99
C VAL A 80 -5.93 -12.15 -16.27
N ASP A 81 -6.75 -11.72 -15.31
CA ASP A 81 -8.20 -11.66 -15.49
C ASP A 81 -8.59 -10.72 -16.65
N ARG A 82 -9.64 -11.10 -17.38
CA ARG A 82 -10.14 -10.41 -18.58
C ARG A 82 -11.50 -9.74 -18.39
N LYS A 83 -12.07 -9.78 -17.17
CA LYS A 83 -13.39 -9.22 -16.91
C LYS A 83 -13.37 -7.71 -17.09
N LYS A 84 -14.47 -7.20 -17.65
CA LYS A 84 -14.76 -5.79 -17.87
C LYS A 84 -16.23 -5.54 -17.51
N SER A 85 -16.53 -4.42 -16.88
CA SER A 85 -17.88 -4.02 -16.49
C SER A 85 -18.41 -2.83 -17.28
N LEU A 86 -17.53 -2.00 -17.85
CA LEU A 86 -17.90 -0.81 -18.62
C LEU A 86 -17.93 -1.04 -20.14
N ASP A 87 -18.58 -0.13 -20.87
CA ASP A 87 -18.69 -0.18 -22.33
C ASP A 87 -17.42 0.34 -23.02
N TRP A 88 -16.40 -0.51 -23.04
CA TRP A 88 -15.11 -0.24 -23.69
C TRP A 88 -15.21 -0.16 -25.22
N ASP A 89 -16.24 -0.73 -25.83
CA ASP A 89 -16.40 -0.72 -27.28
C ASP A 89 -16.89 0.65 -27.75
N GLN A 90 -17.81 1.27 -27.01
CA GLN A 90 -18.20 2.66 -27.22
C GLN A 90 -17.01 3.62 -27.06
N LEU A 91 -16.20 3.45 -26.00
CA LEU A 91 -15.02 4.28 -25.78
C LEU A 91 -13.98 4.10 -26.89
N ARG A 92 -13.72 2.86 -27.32
CA ARG A 92 -12.82 2.56 -28.44
C ARG A 92 -13.27 3.25 -29.72
N ALA A 93 -14.55 3.14 -30.07
CA ALA A 93 -15.10 3.79 -31.26
C ALA A 93 -14.91 5.32 -31.21
N ARG A 94 -15.16 5.94 -30.04
CA ARG A 94 -14.97 7.38 -29.84
C ARG A 94 -13.48 7.78 -29.94
N ILE A 95 -12.57 6.99 -29.37
CA ILE A 95 -11.11 7.21 -29.49
C ILE A 95 -10.68 7.12 -30.97
N GLN A 96 -11.20 6.17 -31.75
CA GLN A 96 -10.83 6.03 -33.15
C GLN A 96 -11.37 7.19 -34.01
N SER A 97 -12.57 7.68 -33.73
CA SER A 97 -13.16 8.79 -34.50
C SER A 97 -12.53 10.15 -34.15
N VAL A 98 -12.37 10.43 -32.85
CA VAL A 98 -11.93 11.75 -32.37
C VAL A 98 -10.42 11.80 -32.11
N GLY A 99 -9.84 10.71 -31.63
CA GLY A 99 -8.45 10.61 -31.17
C GLY A 99 -8.28 10.94 -29.68
N MET A 100 -7.03 10.93 -29.23
CA MET A 100 -6.66 11.20 -27.83
C MET A 100 -5.82 12.47 -27.74
N ARG A 101 -5.96 13.22 -26.63
CA ARG A 101 -5.13 14.41 -26.36
C ARG A 101 -3.81 14.05 -25.69
N ASN A 102 -3.75 12.93 -24.99
CA ASN A 102 -2.60 12.47 -24.23
C ASN A 102 -2.17 11.09 -24.73
N SER A 103 -0.86 10.87 -24.86
CA SER A 103 -0.32 9.57 -25.25
C SER A 103 -0.44 8.52 -24.14
N ASN A 104 -0.37 8.97 -22.88
CA ASN A 104 -0.64 8.18 -21.68
C ASN A 104 -1.42 9.06 -20.68
N CYS A 105 -2.32 8.47 -19.91
CA CYS A 105 -3.18 9.20 -18.98
C CYS A 105 -3.01 8.76 -17.52
N VAL A 106 -2.71 7.48 -17.25
CA VAL A 106 -2.81 6.93 -15.89
C VAL A 106 -1.49 6.30 -15.44
N ALA A 107 -1.01 6.75 -14.29
CA ALA A 107 0.05 6.10 -13.53
C ALA A 107 -0.28 6.24 -12.04
N ILE A 108 -0.03 5.19 -11.26
CA ILE A 108 -0.20 5.24 -9.80
C ILE A 108 1.17 5.50 -9.18
N ALA A 109 1.42 6.76 -8.81
CA ALA A 109 2.66 7.20 -8.17
C ALA A 109 2.56 7.15 -6.63
N PRO A 110 3.68 7.23 -5.90
CA PRO A 110 3.66 7.44 -4.46
C PRO A 110 3.05 8.82 -4.13
N THR A 111 2.20 8.87 -3.11
CA THR A 111 1.47 10.10 -2.75
C THR A 111 1.73 10.56 -1.32
N ALA A 112 2.83 10.13 -0.69
CA ALA A 112 3.11 10.33 0.74
C ALA A 112 2.83 11.77 1.23
N THR A 113 3.37 12.78 0.55
CA THR A 113 3.17 14.19 0.95
C THR A 113 1.72 14.64 0.79
N ILE A 114 1.10 14.41 -0.36
CA ILE A 114 -0.26 14.91 -0.64
C ILE A 114 -1.34 14.12 0.11
N ALA A 115 -1.11 12.84 0.39
CA ALA A 115 -1.99 12.01 1.21
C ALA A 115 -1.99 12.49 2.67
N ASN A 116 -0.81 12.85 3.20
CA ASN A 116 -0.69 13.49 4.52
C ASN A 116 -1.42 14.84 4.59
N ILE A 117 -1.40 15.65 3.51
CA ILE A 117 -2.08 16.95 3.47
C ILE A 117 -3.60 16.79 3.60
N ILE A 118 -4.19 15.82 2.90
CA ILE A 118 -5.65 15.61 2.91
C ILE A 118 -6.12 14.58 3.96
N GLY A 119 -5.19 13.93 4.67
CA GLY A 119 -5.49 13.00 5.75
C GLY A 119 -6.01 11.63 5.31
N VAL A 120 -5.48 11.07 4.21
CA VAL A 120 -5.83 9.72 3.73
C VAL A 120 -4.58 8.84 3.58
N SER A 121 -4.76 7.54 3.36
CA SER A 121 -3.66 6.60 3.10
C SER A 121 -2.93 6.91 1.80
N ALA A 122 -1.64 6.59 1.78
CA ALA A 122 -0.81 6.82 0.60
C ALA A 122 -1.17 5.83 -0.51
N SER A 123 -1.44 6.36 -1.70
CA SER A 123 -1.56 5.60 -2.95
C SER A 123 -2.49 4.38 -2.81
N ILE A 124 -1.99 3.21 -3.19
CA ILE A 124 -2.61 1.89 -3.08
C ILE A 124 -2.04 1.09 -1.90
N GLU A 125 -1.33 1.74 -0.97
CA GLU A 125 -0.59 1.06 0.08
C GLU A 125 -1.51 0.57 1.21
N PRO A 126 -1.27 -0.62 1.76
CA PRO A 126 -1.88 -1.03 3.01
C PRO A 126 -1.43 -0.13 4.16
N THR A 127 -2.21 -0.08 5.24
CA THR A 127 -1.77 0.61 6.46
C THR A 127 -0.50 -0.02 7.00
N TYR A 128 0.58 0.75 7.08
CA TYR A 128 1.88 0.27 7.57
C TYR A 128 1.80 -0.15 9.05
N GLN A 129 1.22 0.71 9.88
CA GLN A 129 0.96 0.50 11.31
C GLN A 129 -0.34 1.21 11.70
N ASN A 130 -1.18 0.57 12.52
CA ASN A 130 -2.39 1.23 13.03
C ASN A 130 -2.11 2.26 14.13
N LEU A 131 -0.89 2.26 14.67
CA LEU A 131 -0.41 3.21 15.67
C LEU A 131 1.05 3.52 15.37
N TYR A 132 1.40 4.80 15.25
CA TYR A 132 2.78 5.24 15.08
C TYR A 132 3.05 6.52 15.88
N VAL A 133 4.31 6.70 16.29
CA VAL A 133 4.75 7.89 17.02
C VAL A 133 5.36 8.87 16.02
N LYS A 134 4.87 10.11 16.04
CA LYS A 134 5.43 11.23 15.28
C LYS A 134 6.09 12.19 16.25
N SER A 135 7.41 12.27 16.20
CA SER A 135 8.18 13.26 16.97
C SER A 135 8.30 14.55 16.16
N ASN A 136 8.01 15.68 16.80
CA ASN A 136 8.24 17.02 16.25
C ASN A 136 8.90 17.92 17.32
N LEU A 137 9.15 19.19 16.98
CA LEU A 137 9.78 20.16 17.89
C LEU A 137 9.03 20.35 19.22
N SER A 138 7.75 19.97 19.29
CA SER A 138 6.87 20.11 20.45
C SER A 138 6.66 18.80 21.23
N GLY A 139 7.34 17.71 20.87
CA GLY A 139 7.29 16.42 21.56
C GLY A 139 6.86 15.25 20.67
N GLU A 140 6.54 14.13 21.31
CA GLU A 140 6.10 12.89 20.66
C GLU A 140 4.58 12.77 20.67
N PHE A 141 3.99 12.60 19.49
CA PHE A 141 2.55 12.45 19.31
C PHE A 141 2.23 11.06 18.79
N THR A 142 1.45 10.30 19.55
CA THR A 142 0.92 9.02 19.06
C THR A 142 -0.23 9.28 18.10
N VAL A 143 -0.06 8.88 16.85
CA VAL A 143 -1.10 8.92 15.81
C VAL A 143 -1.71 7.53 15.70
N THR A 144 -3.04 7.46 15.72
CA THR A 144 -3.80 6.20 15.61
C THR A 144 -4.65 6.20 14.35
N ASN A 145 -4.91 5.00 13.83
CA ASN A 145 -5.85 4.77 12.74
C ASN A 145 -7.28 5.13 13.22
N GLY A 146 -7.81 6.26 12.75
CA GLY A 146 -9.12 6.76 13.17
C GLY A 146 -10.28 5.79 12.89
N TYR A 147 -10.21 5.03 11.79
CA TYR A 147 -11.21 4.02 11.48
C TYR A 147 -11.23 2.91 12.53
N LEU A 148 -10.05 2.40 12.91
CA LEU A 148 -9.92 1.37 13.95
C LEU A 148 -10.45 1.89 15.29
N VAL A 149 -10.07 3.10 15.70
CA VAL A 149 -10.54 3.68 16.97
C VAL A 149 -12.06 3.81 16.99
N ASN A 150 -12.66 4.26 15.88
CA ASN A 150 -14.10 4.39 15.77
C ASN A 150 -14.81 3.04 15.88
N ASP A 151 -14.28 1.99 15.27
CA ASP A 151 -14.86 0.66 15.39
C ASP A 151 -14.63 0.04 16.78
N LEU A 152 -13.45 0.17 17.37
CA LEU A 152 -13.22 -0.27 18.76
C LEU A 152 -14.19 0.41 19.73
N LYS A 153 -14.50 1.70 19.53
CA LYS A 153 -15.52 2.41 20.33
C LYS A 153 -16.92 1.82 20.14
N LYS A 154 -17.33 1.51 18.91
CA LYS A 154 -18.63 0.87 18.63
C LYS A 154 -18.75 -0.50 19.30
N TYR A 155 -17.64 -1.24 19.36
CA TYR A 155 -17.58 -2.55 20.03
C TYR A 155 -17.42 -2.46 21.55
N GLY A 156 -17.31 -1.26 22.13
CA GLY A 156 -17.06 -1.09 23.57
C GLY A 156 -15.67 -1.59 24.01
N LEU A 157 -14.71 -1.67 23.08
CA LEU A 157 -13.35 -2.16 23.30
C LEU A 157 -12.32 -1.04 23.44
N TRP A 158 -12.72 0.22 23.32
CA TRP A 158 -11.82 1.37 23.44
C TRP A 158 -11.65 1.79 24.90
N ASP A 159 -10.64 1.22 25.56
CA ASP A 159 -10.26 1.53 26.94
C ASP A 159 -8.73 1.65 27.09
N ASP A 160 -8.28 2.04 28.29
CA ASP A 160 -6.84 2.24 28.59
C ASP A 160 -6.00 0.97 28.39
N VAL A 161 -6.61 -0.20 28.61
CA VAL A 161 -5.95 -1.50 28.37
C VAL A 161 -5.73 -1.69 26.86
N MET A 162 -6.75 -1.46 26.03
CA MET A 162 -6.62 -1.52 24.57
C MET A 162 -5.59 -0.54 24.03
N ILE A 163 -5.56 0.70 24.54
CA ILE A 163 -4.55 1.69 24.15
C ILE A 163 -3.14 1.19 24.51
N SER A 164 -2.98 0.57 25.68
CA SER A 164 -1.70 0.02 26.13
C SER A 164 -1.27 -1.18 25.29
N ASP A 165 -2.20 -2.08 24.96
CA ASP A 165 -1.97 -3.22 24.09
C ASP A 165 -1.56 -2.77 22.68
N LEU A 166 -2.28 -1.79 22.10
CA LEU A 166 -1.94 -1.22 20.79
C LEU A 166 -0.54 -0.59 20.78
N LYS A 167 -0.11 0.05 21.86
CA LYS A 167 1.25 0.58 21.99
C LYS A 167 2.28 -0.54 22.14
N TYR A 168 1.99 -1.54 22.95
CA TYR A 168 2.88 -2.67 23.20
C TYR A 168 3.14 -3.50 21.93
N PHE A 169 2.10 -3.69 21.11
CA PHE A 169 2.17 -4.43 19.86
C PHE A 169 2.39 -3.56 18.62
N ASP A 170 2.78 -2.28 18.78
CA ASP A 170 3.07 -1.37 17.65
C ASP A 170 1.93 -1.25 16.62
N GLY A 171 0.69 -1.29 17.10
CA GLY A 171 -0.53 -1.23 16.29
C GLY A 171 -0.88 -2.53 15.58
N ALA A 172 -0.12 -3.60 15.75
CA ALA A 172 -0.50 -4.93 15.28
C ALA A 172 -1.64 -5.49 16.12
N LEU A 173 -2.68 -6.01 15.47
CA LEU A 173 -3.88 -6.49 16.16
C LEU A 173 -3.89 -8.00 16.36
N SER A 174 -3.05 -8.73 15.63
CA SER A 174 -3.00 -10.20 15.65
C SER A 174 -2.83 -10.80 17.05
N LYS A 175 -2.13 -10.11 17.96
CA LYS A 175 -1.80 -10.57 19.31
C LYS A 175 -2.75 -10.08 20.42
N ILE A 176 -3.80 -9.34 20.08
CA ILE A 176 -4.75 -8.79 21.06
C ILE A 176 -6.03 -9.64 21.06
N ASP A 177 -6.13 -10.57 22.02
CA ASP A 177 -7.22 -11.57 22.08
C ASP A 177 -8.62 -10.97 22.18
N ARG A 178 -8.73 -9.77 22.76
CA ARG A 178 -10.01 -9.05 22.92
C ARG A 178 -10.59 -8.55 21.59
N ILE A 179 -9.79 -8.49 20.51
CA ILE A 179 -10.24 -7.97 19.22
C ILE A 179 -10.89 -9.10 18.39
N PRO A 180 -12.17 -8.95 17.98
CA PRO A 180 -12.83 -9.89 17.09
C PRO A 180 -12.03 -10.19 15.83
N ALA A 181 -12.11 -11.43 15.33
CA ALA A 181 -11.38 -11.84 14.13
C ALA A 181 -11.71 -10.97 12.90
N GLU A 182 -12.95 -10.53 12.77
CA GLU A 182 -13.38 -9.62 11.71
C GLU A 182 -12.61 -8.29 11.73
N LEU A 183 -12.54 -7.60 12.88
CA LEU A 183 -11.76 -6.37 13.01
C LEU A 183 -10.26 -6.61 12.79
N ARG A 184 -9.72 -7.75 13.28
CA ARG A 184 -8.33 -8.13 13.03
C ARG A 184 -8.04 -8.26 11.54
N SER A 185 -8.97 -8.82 10.76
CA SER A 185 -8.80 -8.96 9.30
C SER A 185 -8.91 -7.63 8.56
N VAL A 186 -9.87 -6.78 8.92
CA VAL A 186 -10.08 -5.45 8.28
C VAL A 186 -8.89 -4.52 8.52
N TYR A 187 -8.32 -4.56 9.72
CA TYR A 187 -7.23 -3.67 10.14
C TYR A 187 -5.86 -4.37 10.17
N ALA A 188 -5.71 -5.48 9.45
CA ALA A 188 -4.41 -6.14 9.28
C ALA A 188 -3.42 -5.15 8.66
N THR A 189 -2.26 -5.00 9.29
CA THR A 189 -1.20 -4.12 8.79
C THR A 189 -0.48 -4.73 7.59
N ALA A 190 0.33 -3.92 6.90
CA ALA A 190 1.10 -4.31 5.73
C ALA A 190 1.95 -5.59 5.92
N PHE A 191 2.40 -5.87 7.15
CA PHE A 191 3.22 -7.06 7.47
C PHE A 191 2.43 -8.23 8.04
N GLU A 192 1.15 -8.03 8.39
CA GLU A 192 0.25 -9.10 8.84
C GLU A 192 -0.50 -9.74 7.66
N MET A 193 -0.51 -9.09 6.50
CA MET A 193 -1.15 -9.57 5.27
C MET A 193 -0.18 -10.39 4.41
N ASP A 194 -0.68 -11.42 3.74
CA ASP A 194 0.08 -12.14 2.71
C ASP A 194 0.33 -11.20 1.49
N PRO A 195 1.60 -11.00 1.06
CA PRO A 195 1.92 -10.13 -0.06
C PRO A 195 1.30 -10.57 -1.39
N VAL A 196 0.83 -11.82 -1.52
CA VAL A 196 0.09 -12.29 -2.70
C VAL A 196 -1.10 -11.37 -3.00
N TRP A 197 -1.81 -10.90 -1.98
CA TRP A 197 -2.96 -10.01 -2.16
C TRP A 197 -2.60 -8.65 -2.78
N LEU A 198 -1.41 -8.12 -2.47
CA LEU A 198 -0.90 -6.90 -3.10
C LEU A 198 -0.67 -7.12 -4.59
N VAL A 199 -0.12 -8.28 -4.95
CA VAL A 199 0.15 -8.66 -6.35
C VAL A 199 -1.14 -8.89 -7.12
N GLU A 200 -2.11 -9.60 -6.54
CA GLU A 200 -3.41 -9.85 -7.18
C GLU A 200 -4.18 -8.53 -7.41
N CYS A 201 -4.29 -7.69 -6.38
CA CYS A 201 -4.90 -6.37 -6.52
C CYS A 201 -4.17 -5.52 -7.58
N ALA A 202 -2.84 -5.51 -7.57
CA ALA A 202 -2.07 -4.76 -8.56
C ALA A 202 -2.29 -5.30 -9.99
N SER A 203 -2.41 -6.62 -10.16
CA SER A 203 -2.66 -7.25 -11.46
C SER A 203 -3.99 -6.79 -12.04
N ARG A 204 -5.05 -6.77 -11.23
CA ARG A 204 -6.37 -6.28 -11.63
C ARG A 204 -6.40 -4.80 -11.97
N ARG A 205 -5.58 -4.00 -11.31
CA ARG A 205 -5.39 -2.59 -11.70
C ARG A 205 -4.61 -2.45 -13.01
N GLN A 206 -3.54 -3.25 -13.17
CA GLN A 206 -2.58 -3.07 -14.26
C GLN A 206 -3.18 -3.29 -15.65
N LYS A 207 -4.21 -4.14 -15.77
CA LYS A 207 -4.93 -4.35 -17.03
C LYS A 207 -5.61 -3.08 -17.59
N TRP A 208 -5.92 -2.12 -16.71
CA TRP A 208 -6.54 -0.85 -17.11
C TRP A 208 -5.52 0.28 -17.31
N ILE A 209 -4.35 0.19 -16.67
CA ILE A 209 -3.37 1.27 -16.62
C ILE A 209 -2.43 1.22 -17.84
N ASP A 210 -2.35 2.32 -18.58
CA ASP A 210 -1.49 2.46 -19.76
C ASP A 210 -0.01 2.58 -19.42
N GLN A 211 0.33 3.21 -18.28
CA GLN A 211 1.67 3.18 -17.70
C GLN A 211 1.79 2.06 -16.66
N ALA A 212 2.23 2.35 -15.43
CA ALA A 212 2.45 1.37 -14.37
C ALA A 212 2.01 1.91 -13.00
N GLN A 213 2.32 1.15 -11.95
CA GLN A 213 2.03 1.49 -10.56
C GLN A 213 3.24 1.24 -9.67
N SER A 214 3.52 2.16 -8.75
CA SER A 214 4.55 1.98 -7.72
C SER A 214 4.03 1.01 -6.65
N LEU A 215 4.38 -0.27 -6.80
CA LEU A 215 3.94 -1.34 -5.92
C LEU A 215 5.04 -1.72 -4.92
N ASN A 216 4.92 -1.28 -3.67
CA ASN A 216 5.75 -1.82 -2.60
C ASN A 216 5.31 -3.25 -2.25
N ILE A 217 6.27 -4.08 -1.85
CA ILE A 217 6.04 -5.43 -1.34
C ILE A 217 6.48 -5.46 0.12
N TYR A 218 5.59 -5.93 1.00
CA TYR A 218 5.81 -6.00 2.44
C TYR A 218 5.92 -7.47 2.85
N MET A 219 6.97 -7.79 3.62
CA MET A 219 7.19 -9.17 4.08
C MET A 219 7.65 -9.18 5.54
N ALA A 220 6.94 -9.98 6.35
CA ALA A 220 7.42 -10.32 7.68
C ALA A 220 8.56 -11.35 7.57
N GLY A 221 9.76 -10.96 8.01
CA GLY A 221 10.98 -11.76 7.89
C GLY A 221 11.52 -11.87 6.46
N VAL A 222 12.63 -12.59 6.31
CA VAL A 222 13.34 -12.76 5.03
C VAL A 222 13.43 -14.25 4.70
N SER A 223 12.91 -14.63 3.54
CA SER A 223 13.05 -15.97 2.97
C SER A 223 13.27 -15.88 1.47
N GLY A 224 14.41 -16.41 1.00
CA GLY A 224 14.74 -16.42 -0.43
C GLY A 224 13.69 -17.13 -1.27
N LYS A 225 13.09 -18.21 -0.75
CA LYS A 225 11.98 -18.90 -1.42
C LYS A 225 10.74 -18.03 -1.54
N LYS A 226 10.32 -17.36 -0.46
CA LYS A 226 9.14 -16.46 -0.52
C LYS A 226 9.36 -15.29 -1.47
N LEU A 227 10.58 -14.76 -1.55
CA LEU A 227 10.95 -13.71 -2.51
C LEU A 227 10.86 -14.23 -3.95
N ASP A 228 11.44 -15.40 -4.24
CA ASP A 228 11.35 -16.02 -5.56
C ASP A 228 9.88 -16.24 -5.98
N ASP A 229 9.07 -16.81 -5.08
CA ASP A 229 7.66 -17.09 -5.33
C ASP A 229 6.85 -15.79 -5.59
N ILE A 230 7.03 -14.72 -4.80
CA ILE A 230 6.25 -13.48 -4.95
C ILE A 230 6.63 -12.69 -6.21
N TYR A 231 7.91 -12.63 -6.56
CA TYR A 231 8.35 -11.92 -7.77
C TYR A 231 8.00 -12.69 -9.04
N LYS A 232 8.06 -14.03 -9.02
CA LYS A 232 7.52 -14.85 -10.12
C LYS A 232 6.03 -14.67 -10.27
N LEU A 233 5.28 -14.64 -9.15
CA LEU A 233 3.84 -14.35 -9.20
C LEU A 233 3.58 -12.98 -9.81
N ALA A 234 4.28 -11.93 -9.38
CA ALA A 234 4.16 -10.59 -9.95
C ALA A 234 4.40 -10.57 -11.47
N TRP A 235 5.42 -11.31 -11.91
CA TRP A 235 5.69 -11.47 -13.33
C TRP A 235 4.56 -12.21 -14.04
N HIS A 236 4.15 -13.41 -13.58
CA HIS A 236 3.06 -14.19 -14.17
C HIS A 236 1.73 -13.43 -14.21
N ARG A 237 1.47 -12.56 -13.24
CA ARG A 237 0.31 -11.68 -13.15
C ARG A 237 0.39 -10.42 -14.01
N GLY A 238 1.38 -10.33 -14.90
CA GLY A 238 1.48 -9.29 -15.92
C GLY A 238 1.87 -7.91 -15.38
N LEU A 239 2.43 -7.83 -14.18
CA LEU A 239 2.88 -6.55 -13.62
C LEU A 239 4.06 -6.00 -14.42
N LYS A 240 4.02 -4.68 -14.65
CA LYS A 240 5.11 -3.95 -15.32
C LYS A 240 6.22 -3.57 -14.33
N THR A 241 5.88 -3.31 -13.07
CA THR A 241 6.81 -2.81 -12.05
C THR A 241 6.51 -3.36 -10.66
N THR A 242 7.58 -3.60 -9.90
CA THR A 242 7.60 -3.61 -8.43
C THR A 242 8.46 -2.42 -7.96
N TYR A 243 8.33 -2.03 -6.69
CA TYR A 243 9.06 -0.88 -6.13
C TYR A 243 9.96 -1.29 -4.97
N TYR A 244 9.74 -0.80 -3.74
CA TYR A 244 10.54 -1.25 -2.60
C TYR A 244 10.07 -2.59 -2.08
N LEU A 245 11.03 -3.44 -1.71
CA LEU A 245 10.84 -4.49 -0.74
C LEU A 245 11.01 -3.90 0.67
N ARG A 246 9.99 -4.06 1.52
CA ARG A 246 10.02 -3.66 2.92
C ARG A 246 9.98 -4.93 3.77
N THR A 247 10.99 -5.12 4.61
CA THR A 247 11.08 -6.27 5.52
C THR A 247 11.18 -5.78 6.97
N MET A 248 10.45 -6.42 7.88
CA MET A 248 10.74 -6.28 9.31
C MET A 248 11.75 -7.35 9.74
N GLY A 249 12.79 -6.92 10.45
CA GLY A 249 13.71 -7.84 11.13
C GLY A 249 12.99 -8.63 12.22
N ALA A 250 13.42 -9.87 12.47
CA ALA A 250 12.79 -10.75 13.45
C ALA A 250 12.92 -10.23 14.91
N THR A 251 13.91 -9.38 15.17
CA THR A 251 14.20 -8.78 16.47
C THR A 251 13.80 -7.30 16.46
N SER A 252 12.55 -7.02 16.84
CA SER A 252 12.23 -5.74 17.47
C SER A 252 12.85 -5.80 18.87
N ALA A 253 13.84 -4.94 19.15
CA ALA A 253 14.43 -4.80 20.48
C ALA A 253 13.31 -4.70 21.52
N GLU A 254 13.40 -5.49 22.60
CA GLU A 254 12.50 -5.39 23.74
C GLU A 254 12.39 -3.92 24.13
N LYS A 255 11.22 -3.33 23.93
CA LYS A 255 10.98 -1.97 24.36
C LYS A 255 10.93 -2.00 25.87
N SER A 256 11.90 -1.34 26.51
CA SER A 256 11.81 -0.95 27.92
C SER A 256 10.60 -0.05 28.09
N THR A 257 9.44 -0.66 28.28
CA THR A 257 8.28 0.03 28.83
C THR A 257 8.59 0.23 30.31
N VAL A 258 9.08 1.43 30.62
CA VAL A 258 9.18 1.88 32.00
C VAL A 258 7.76 1.84 32.58
N ALA A 259 7.62 1.07 33.66
CA ALA A 259 6.41 0.82 34.45
C ALA A 259 5.45 -0.29 33.94
N ALA A 260 5.95 -1.51 33.79
CA ALA A 260 5.17 -2.71 34.13
C ALA A 260 5.37 -3.00 35.63
N GLY A 261 4.52 -2.39 36.47
CA GLY A 261 4.48 -2.69 37.89
C GLY A 261 4.16 -4.16 38.13
N GLN A 262 4.96 -4.79 39.01
CA GLN A 262 4.88 -6.15 39.54
C GLN A 262 5.50 -7.27 38.69
N LEU A 263 6.82 -7.45 38.79
CA LEU A 263 7.42 -8.78 38.86
C LEU A 263 8.69 -8.75 39.73
N ASN A 264 8.59 -9.42 40.88
CA ASN A 264 9.63 -9.98 41.77
C ASN A 264 10.88 -9.14 42.07
N ALA A 265 10.94 -8.65 43.31
CA ALA A 265 12.13 -8.10 43.93
C ALA A 265 13.27 -9.14 43.95
N VAL A 266 14.31 -8.87 43.16
CA VAL A 266 15.65 -9.40 43.40
C VAL A 266 16.52 -8.20 43.70
N SER A 267 17.05 -8.12 44.92
CA SER A 267 17.94 -7.06 45.35
C SER A 267 19.27 -7.14 44.59
N SER A 268 19.47 -6.29 43.60
CA SER A 268 20.78 -6.11 42.97
C SER A 268 21.49 -4.91 43.61
N SER A 269 22.37 -5.19 44.56
CA SER A 269 23.46 -4.29 44.90
C SER A 269 24.42 -4.22 43.72
N MET A 270 24.26 -3.21 42.86
CA MET A 270 25.25 -2.83 41.86
C MET A 270 25.48 -1.33 41.99
N GLU A 271 26.74 -0.98 42.22
CA GLU A 271 27.23 0.40 42.29
C GLU A 271 26.88 1.15 41.00
N SER A 272 26.36 2.36 41.15
CA SER A 272 26.07 3.28 40.06
C SER A 272 27.36 3.75 39.41
N VAL A 273 27.72 3.16 38.27
CA VAL A 273 28.69 3.76 37.36
C VAL A 273 27.94 4.81 36.54
N GLU A 274 28.19 6.09 36.83
CA GLU A 274 27.70 7.20 36.00
C GLU A 274 28.27 7.09 34.57
N PRO A 275 27.45 7.32 33.53
CA PRO A 275 27.94 7.38 32.16
C PRO A 275 28.85 8.61 32.00
N LYS A 276 30.12 8.38 31.68
CA LYS A 276 31.03 9.46 31.28
C LYS A 276 30.61 10.01 29.91
N PHE A 277 30.06 11.22 29.89
CA PHE A 277 29.85 11.96 28.65
C PHE A 277 31.19 12.57 28.19
N CYS A 278 31.59 12.33 26.93
CA CYS A 278 32.70 13.08 26.30
C CYS A 278 32.24 14.52 26.06
N VAL A 279 33.07 15.49 26.44
CA VAL A 279 32.89 16.91 26.11
C VAL A 279 33.29 17.09 24.65
N ILE A 280 32.53 17.89 23.88
CA ILE A 280 32.74 18.12 22.42
C ILE A 280 34.15 18.64 22.08
N ASP A 281 34.85 19.15 23.08
CA ASP A 281 36.08 19.92 22.91
C ASP A 281 37.33 19.09 23.24
N ASP A 282 37.20 17.78 23.51
CA ASP A 282 38.32 16.89 23.82
C ASP A 282 38.87 16.20 22.55
N PRO A 283 40.04 16.63 22.03
CA PRO A 283 40.62 16.09 20.81
C PRO A 283 41.20 14.67 20.97
N GLU A 284 41.20 14.08 22.16
CA GLU A 284 41.75 12.75 22.44
C GLU A 284 40.66 11.67 22.73
N CYS A 285 39.36 11.98 22.58
CA CYS A 285 38.28 11.00 22.79
C CYS A 285 38.22 9.97 21.63
N GLU A 286 38.70 8.74 21.88
CA GLU A 286 38.72 7.60 20.94
C GLU A 286 37.31 7.08 20.53
N ALA A 287 36.23 7.59 21.12
CA ALA A 287 34.86 7.17 20.80
C ALA A 287 34.29 7.79 19.51
N CYS A 288 35.00 8.75 18.91
CA CYS A 288 34.60 9.46 17.69
C CYS A 288 35.52 9.20 16.48
N GLN A 289 36.40 8.19 16.54
CA GLN A 289 37.16 7.69 15.38
C GLN A 289 36.43 6.54 14.67
#